data_AF-A0A183U5Q5-F1
#
_entry.id   AF-A0A183U5Q5-F1
#
_cell.length_a   1.000
_cell.length_b   1.000
_cell.length_c   1.000
_cell.angle_alpha   90.00
_cell.angle_beta   90.00
_cell.angle_gamma   90.00
#
_symmetry.space_group_name_H-M   'P 1'
#
loop_
_entity.id
_entity.type
_entity.pdbx_description
1 polymer ?
#
loop_
_entity_poly.entity_id
_entity_poly.type
_entity_poly.pdbx_seq_one_letter_code
_entity_poly.pdbx_strand_id
1 'polypeptide(L)'
;LESFSGVIRNSTIVDKLVFKNLQETIGGRVKLIITGSAPVSSEVLQFARAAFGCVVQQGYGMIDVRSKTFRQTECSCVISLCIDADISDSNVGIPICCNAVKLVDVPELGYFEAQKAGEICVRGANVFKGYFKDEAKTKSVIDDEGWLHTGDVGEWTEQGTLRIIGRITSIFKLSQVGRDTH
;
A
#
# COMPACT_ATOMS: atom_id res chain seq x y z
N LEU A 1 6.03 -24.89 11.12
CA LEU A 1 5.02 -24.00 10.52
C LEU A 1 4.35 -23.22 11.65
N GLU A 2 5.10 -22.32 12.30
CA GLU A 2 4.62 -21.47 13.42
C GLU A 2 4.23 -20.05 12.95
N SER A 3 4.36 -19.76 11.65
CA SER A 3 4.11 -18.45 11.05
C SER A 3 2.70 -17.90 11.31
N PHE A 4 1.70 -18.78 11.45
CA PHE A 4 0.30 -18.40 11.74
C PHE A 4 0.06 -17.92 13.18
N SER A 5 1.03 -18.11 14.08
CA SER A 5 0.91 -17.71 15.50
C SER A 5 1.58 -16.35 15.80
N GLY A 6 2.12 -15.67 14.79
CA GLY A 6 2.91 -14.45 14.97
C GLY A 6 4.30 -14.68 15.60
N VAL A 7 4.69 -15.95 15.80
CA VAL A 7 6.00 -16.31 16.33
C VAL A 7 7.03 -16.32 15.20
N ILE A 8 7.88 -15.30 15.18
CA ILE A 8 8.96 -15.14 14.20
C ILE A 8 10.24 -15.72 14.81
N ARG A 9 10.74 -16.82 14.22
CA ARG A 9 11.95 -17.52 14.63
C ARG A 9 12.76 -17.89 13.40
N ASN A 10 14.08 -17.79 13.52
CA ASN A 10 15.06 -18.16 12.50
C ASN A 10 15.96 -19.33 12.94
N SER A 11 15.57 -20.04 14.00
CA SER A 11 16.40 -21.03 14.68
C SER A 11 15.87 -22.45 14.57
N THR A 12 14.86 -22.69 13.73
CA THR A 12 14.27 -24.02 13.56
C THR A 12 15.19 -24.93 12.75
N ILE A 13 14.92 -26.24 12.80
CA ILE A 13 15.68 -27.23 12.02
C ILE A 13 15.56 -26.94 10.51
N VAL A 14 14.38 -26.50 10.06
CA VAL A 14 14.14 -26.12 8.66
C VAL A 14 14.97 -24.90 8.26
N ASP A 15 15.08 -23.90 9.14
CA ASP A 15 15.92 -22.72 8.88
C ASP A 15 17.39 -23.11 8.67
N LYS A 16 17.91 -23.99 9.52
CA LYS A 16 19.31 -24.44 9.48
C LYS A 16 19.64 -25.31 8.26
N LEU A 17 18.69 -26.11 7.78
CA LEU A 17 18.89 -27.06 6.68
C LEU A 17 18.52 -26.51 5.29
N VAL A 18 17.49 -25.67 5.21
CA VAL A 18 16.91 -25.21 3.94
C VAL A 18 17.19 -23.73 3.68
N PHE A 19 17.04 -22.87 4.69
CA PHE A 19 17.05 -21.42 4.50
C PHE A 19 18.36 -20.72 4.87
N LYS A 20 19.32 -21.43 5.47
CA LYS A 20 20.60 -20.87 5.94
C LYS A 20 21.33 -20.06 4.87
N ASN A 21 21.50 -20.61 3.67
CA ASN A 21 22.21 -19.92 2.57
C ASN A 21 21.46 -18.65 2.12
N LEU A 22 20.13 -18.69 2.13
CA LEU A 22 19.28 -17.57 1.75
C LEU A 22 19.30 -16.45 2.80
N GLN A 23 19.28 -16.81 4.09
CA GLN A 23 19.40 -15.87 5.20
C GLN A 23 20.78 -15.22 5.24
N GLU A 24 21.85 -15.98 5.01
CA GLU A 24 23.23 -15.48 4.96
C GLU A 24 23.44 -14.48 3.81
N THR A 25 22.75 -14.67 2.68
CA THR A 25 22.84 -13.76 1.51
C THR A 25 22.43 -12.32 1.86
N ILE A 26 21.49 -12.13 2.78
CA ILE A 26 21.02 -10.81 3.25
C ILE A 26 21.65 -10.41 4.60
N GLY A 27 22.70 -11.11 5.04
CA GLY A 27 23.47 -10.79 6.25
C GLY A 27 23.04 -11.50 7.53
N GLY A 28 22.09 -12.45 7.47
CA GLY A 28 21.74 -13.40 8.54
C GLY A 28 21.07 -12.83 9.80
N ARG A 29 20.90 -11.51 9.89
CA ARG A 29 20.31 -10.82 11.06
C ARG A 29 19.19 -9.87 10.71
N VAL A 30 18.54 -10.08 9.56
CA VAL A 30 17.39 -9.28 9.13
C VAL A 30 16.21 -9.58 10.03
N LYS A 31 15.62 -8.53 10.62
CA LYS A 31 14.47 -8.62 11.53
C LYS A 31 13.17 -8.09 10.92
N LEU A 32 13.31 -7.17 9.96
CA LEU A 32 12.20 -6.48 9.34
C LEU A 32 12.51 -6.28 7.86
N ILE A 33 11.53 -6.64 7.03
CA ILE A 33 11.49 -6.34 5.60
C ILE A 33 10.20 -5.55 5.37
N ILE A 34 10.35 -4.36 4.77
CA ILE A 34 9.21 -3.53 4.37
C ILE A 34 9.15 -3.55 2.86
N THR A 35 8.00 -3.92 2.32
CA THR A 35 7.69 -3.86 0.88
C THR A 35 6.65 -2.76 0.65
N GLY A 36 6.70 -2.09 -0.50
CA GLY A 36 5.69 -1.09 -0.86
C GLY A 36 5.69 -0.82 -2.37
N SER A 37 4.95 0.22 -2.80
CA SER A 37 4.83 0.68 -4.20
C SER A 37 3.96 -0.20 -5.12
N ALA A 38 3.89 -1.51 -4.93
CA ALA A 38 3.02 -2.41 -5.70
C ALA A 38 2.40 -3.52 -4.83
N PRO A 39 1.20 -4.04 -5.19
CA PRO A 39 0.64 -5.21 -4.54
C PRO A 39 1.54 -6.43 -4.79
N VAL A 40 2.00 -7.05 -3.70
CA VAL A 40 2.72 -8.34 -3.71
C VAL A 40 1.72 -9.43 -3.37
N SER A 41 1.80 -10.60 -4.02
CA SER A 41 0.89 -11.70 -3.70
C SER A 41 1.13 -12.24 -2.28
N SER A 42 0.05 -12.65 -1.62
CA SER A 42 0.08 -13.22 -0.27
C SER A 42 1.06 -14.39 -0.16
N GLU A 43 1.11 -15.24 -1.20
CA GLU A 43 2.01 -16.39 -1.29
C GLU A 43 3.49 -15.98 -1.22
N VAL A 44 3.86 -14.90 -1.91
CA VAL A 44 5.24 -14.39 -1.91
C VAL A 44 5.59 -13.77 -0.56
N LEU A 45 4.65 -13.04 0.06
CA LEU A 45 4.85 -12.49 1.41
C LEU A 45 5.02 -13.60 2.45
N GLN A 46 4.17 -14.64 2.39
CA GLN A 46 4.25 -15.79 3.28
C GLN A 46 5.54 -16.59 3.08
N PHE A 47 5.95 -16.80 1.84
CA PHE A 47 7.23 -17.43 1.53
C PHE A 47 8.39 -16.62 2.10
N ALA A 48 8.40 -15.30 1.90
CA ALA A 48 9.46 -14.43 2.44
C ALA A 48 9.51 -14.47 3.97
N ARG A 49 8.34 -14.43 4.65
CA ARG A 49 8.26 -14.55 6.13
C ARG A 49 8.86 -15.88 6.60
N ALA A 50 8.49 -16.98 5.94
CA ALA A 50 8.98 -18.31 6.29
C ALA A 50 10.48 -18.50 5.98
N ALA A 51 10.94 -17.99 4.84
CA ALA A 51 12.30 -18.20 4.36
C ALA A 51 13.32 -17.34 5.13
N PHE A 52 12.98 -16.10 5.43
CA PHE A 52 13.88 -15.19 6.14
C PHE A 52 13.70 -15.20 7.65
N GLY A 53 12.61 -15.79 8.16
CA GLY A 53 12.32 -15.86 9.60
C GLY A 53 12.22 -14.47 10.23
N CYS A 54 11.64 -13.51 9.50
CA CYS A 54 11.55 -12.10 9.90
C CYS A 54 10.15 -11.52 9.64
N VAL A 55 9.85 -10.35 10.22
CA VAL A 55 8.60 -9.64 9.93
C VAL A 55 8.67 -9.15 8.48
N VAL A 56 7.66 -9.45 7.68
CA VAL A 56 7.50 -8.86 6.33
C VAL A 56 6.20 -8.05 6.32
N GLN A 57 6.35 -6.73 6.20
CA GLN A 57 5.25 -5.76 6.18
C GLN A 57 5.04 -5.22 4.78
N GLN A 58 3.77 -4.94 4.47
CA GLN A 58 3.40 -4.15 3.31
C GLN A 58 3.02 -2.74 3.78
N GLY A 59 3.68 -1.74 3.21
CA GLY A 59 3.34 -0.34 3.38
C GLY A 59 2.79 0.21 2.07
N TYR A 60 1.72 0.99 2.15
CA TYR A 60 1.26 1.78 1.02
C TYR A 60 1.88 3.17 1.12
N GLY A 61 2.52 3.58 0.03
CA GLY A 61 3.17 4.87 -0.12
C GLY A 61 3.35 5.17 -1.60
N MET A 62 3.20 6.44 -1.98
CA MET A 62 3.22 6.87 -3.37
C MET A 62 4.66 7.20 -3.81
N ILE A 63 5.28 6.28 -4.55
CA ILE A 63 6.46 6.56 -5.36
C ILE A 63 6.30 5.76 -6.66
N ASP A 64 5.75 6.36 -7.73
CA ASP A 64 5.66 5.72 -9.05
C ASP A 64 6.73 6.26 -10.01
N VAL A 65 7.63 5.37 -10.42
CA VAL A 65 8.73 5.61 -11.38
C VAL A 65 8.42 5.07 -12.78
N ARG A 66 7.28 4.38 -12.99
CA ARG A 66 7.00 3.62 -14.23
C ARG A 66 5.95 4.23 -15.16
N SER A 67 5.08 5.13 -14.71
CA SER A 67 4.08 5.75 -15.60
C SER A 67 4.58 7.06 -16.22
N LYS A 68 4.89 7.05 -17.53
CA LYS A 68 5.33 8.24 -18.32
C LYS A 68 4.30 9.40 -18.35
N THR A 69 3.10 9.22 -17.80
CA THR A 69 2.03 10.24 -17.78
C THR A 69 1.67 10.70 -16.36
N PHE A 70 2.06 9.97 -15.31
CA PHE A 70 1.76 10.32 -13.92
C PHE A 70 2.93 9.87 -13.02
N ARG A 71 3.92 10.74 -12.87
CA ARG A 71 4.99 10.56 -11.88
C ARG A 71 4.43 10.95 -10.51
N GLN A 72 3.95 9.99 -9.73
CA GLN A 72 3.51 10.27 -8.36
C GLN A 72 4.71 10.25 -7.42
N THR A 73 5.26 11.44 -7.18
CA THR A 73 6.26 11.75 -6.14
C THR A 73 5.64 12.68 -5.10
N GLU A 74 4.36 12.44 -4.78
CA GLU A 74 3.47 13.42 -4.13
C GLU A 74 3.37 13.20 -2.61
N CYS A 75 3.79 12.04 -2.11
CA CYS A 75 3.90 11.77 -0.67
C CYS A 75 5.29 11.22 -0.35
N SER A 76 5.99 11.83 0.62
CA SER A 76 7.26 11.29 1.10
C SER A 76 7.01 9.96 1.84
N CYS A 77 7.34 8.87 1.15
CA CYS A 77 7.58 7.51 1.62
C CYS A 77 6.38 6.63 2.04
N VAL A 78 5.50 7.02 2.98
CA VAL A 78 4.45 6.10 3.50
C VAL A 78 3.16 6.84 3.86
N ILE A 79 2.03 6.30 3.44
CA ILE A 79 0.67 6.78 3.77
C ILE A 79 0.06 5.94 4.89
N SER A 80 0.16 4.62 4.77
CA SER A 80 -0.33 3.65 5.75
C SER A 80 0.63 2.47 5.87
N LEU A 81 0.67 1.85 7.06
CA LEU A 81 1.56 0.74 7.35
C LEU A 81 0.82 -0.34 8.15
N CYS A 82 0.95 -1.60 7.73
CA CYS A 82 0.51 -2.74 8.53
C CYS A 82 1.32 -2.81 9.84
N ILE A 83 0.63 -3.01 10.96
CA ILE A 83 1.29 -3.22 12.26
C ILE A 83 1.87 -4.64 12.34
N ASP A 84 2.89 -4.85 13.19
CA ASP A 84 3.58 -6.14 13.35
C ASP A 84 2.64 -7.32 13.67
N ALA A 85 1.45 -7.05 14.22
CA ALA A 85 0.44 -8.05 14.59
C ALA A 85 -0.60 -8.33 13.49
N ASP A 86 -0.60 -7.58 12.38
CA ASP A 86 -1.57 -7.76 11.30
C ASP A 86 -1.04 -8.76 10.27
N ILE A 87 -1.58 -9.97 10.32
CA ILE A 87 -1.28 -11.07 9.39
C ILE A 87 -2.22 -11.08 8.18
N SER A 88 -3.14 -10.13 8.06
CA SER A 88 -4.09 -10.12 6.95
C SER A 88 -3.42 -9.58 5.68
N ASP A 89 -3.25 -10.46 4.69
CA ASP A 89 -2.52 -10.17 3.45
C ASP A 89 -3.31 -9.31 2.45
N SER A 90 -4.37 -8.61 2.90
CA SER A 90 -5.29 -7.88 2.02
C SER A 90 -5.46 -6.41 2.36
N ASN A 91 -4.74 -5.90 3.36
CA ASN A 91 -4.82 -4.51 3.77
C ASN A 91 -3.42 -3.86 3.76
N VAL A 92 -3.40 -2.53 3.81
CA VAL A 92 -2.19 -1.71 3.87
C VAL A 92 -2.05 -1.01 5.22
N GLY A 93 -2.77 -1.51 6.22
CA GLY A 93 -2.73 -1.10 7.62
C GLY A 93 -3.43 0.22 7.92
N ILE A 94 -3.01 0.86 9.01
CA ILE A 94 -3.58 2.12 9.48
C ILE A 94 -2.78 3.32 8.95
N PRO A 95 -3.41 4.50 8.82
CA PRO A 95 -2.68 5.74 8.55
C PRO A 95 -1.56 5.95 9.57
N ILE A 96 -0.39 6.35 9.09
CA ILE A 96 0.70 6.72 9.98
C ILE A 96 0.38 8.01 10.74
N CYS A 97 0.98 8.20 11.91
CA CYS A 97 0.61 9.26 12.87
C CYS A 97 0.70 10.70 12.34
N CYS A 98 1.46 10.95 11.26
CA CYS A 98 1.57 12.27 10.64
C CYS A 98 0.53 12.54 9.54
N ASN A 99 -0.34 11.57 9.24
CA ASN A 99 -1.34 11.64 8.17
C ASN A 99 -2.76 11.62 8.70
N ALA A 100 -3.57 12.53 8.19
CA ALA A 100 -5.01 12.37 8.13
C ALA A 100 -5.37 11.73 6.78
N VAL A 101 -6.28 10.75 6.80
CA VAL A 101 -6.78 10.08 5.60
C VAL A 101 -8.31 10.15 5.60
N LYS A 102 -8.89 10.54 4.46
CA LYS A 102 -10.34 10.50 4.22
C LYS A 102 -10.63 9.73 2.93
N LEU A 103 -11.85 9.21 2.81
CA LEU A 103 -12.37 8.69 1.55
C LEU A 103 -13.33 9.72 0.95
N VAL A 104 -13.22 9.95 -0.35
CA VAL A 104 -14.09 10.85 -1.11
C VAL A 104 -14.86 10.04 -2.14
N ASP A 105 -16.13 10.37 -2.34
CA ASP A 105 -16.98 9.67 -3.31
C ASP A 105 -16.39 9.67 -4.72
N VAL A 106 -16.51 8.55 -5.41
CA VAL A 106 -16.19 8.41 -6.84
C VAL A 106 -17.44 7.85 -7.55
N PRO A 107 -18.44 8.72 -7.82
CA PRO A 107 -19.72 8.30 -8.37
C PRO A 107 -19.59 7.59 -9.73
N GLU A 108 -18.58 7.94 -10.54
CA GLU A 108 -18.36 7.33 -11.86
C GLU A 108 -18.02 5.84 -11.78
N LEU A 109 -17.46 5.41 -10.65
CA LEU A 109 -17.11 4.02 -10.37
C LEU A 109 -18.04 3.36 -9.34
N GLY A 110 -19.02 4.10 -8.81
CA GLY A 110 -19.97 3.60 -7.81
C GLY A 110 -19.38 3.40 -6.41
N TYR A 111 -18.26 4.05 -6.09
CA TYR A 111 -17.67 4.01 -4.74
C TYR A 111 -18.14 5.22 -3.93
N PHE A 112 -18.70 4.97 -2.76
CA PHE A 112 -19.24 6.00 -1.87
C PHE A 112 -18.71 5.85 -0.45
N GLU A 113 -18.35 6.97 0.18
CA GLU A 113 -17.86 7.03 1.55
C GLU A 113 -18.86 6.38 2.52
N ALA A 114 -20.16 6.52 2.25
CA ALA A 114 -21.23 5.87 3.01
C ALA A 114 -21.11 4.33 3.01
N GLN A 115 -20.47 3.74 1.99
CA GLN A 115 -20.15 2.32 1.89
C GLN A 115 -18.72 2.00 2.36
N LYS A 116 -18.07 2.96 3.03
CA LYS A 116 -16.67 2.92 3.46
C LYS A 116 -15.69 2.75 2.30
N ALA A 117 -16.04 3.18 1.09
CA ALA A 117 -15.19 3.05 -0.10
C ALA A 117 -15.12 4.36 -0.89
N GLY A 118 -13.96 4.71 -1.44
CA GLY A 118 -13.83 5.96 -2.20
C GLY A 118 -12.39 6.26 -2.60
N GLU A 119 -12.18 7.42 -3.20
CA GLU A 119 -10.83 7.94 -3.45
C GLU A 119 -10.16 8.23 -2.12
N ILE A 120 -8.95 7.69 -1.96
CA ILE A 120 -8.11 7.95 -0.80
C ILE A 120 -7.56 9.37 -0.95
N CYS A 121 -7.83 10.23 0.03
CA CYS A 121 -7.27 11.57 0.12
C CYS A 121 -6.43 11.71 1.38
N VAL A 122 -5.26 12.32 1.27
CA VAL A 122 -4.27 12.39 2.36
C VAL A 122 -3.87 13.81 2.66
N ARG A 123 -3.75 14.15 3.94
CA ARG A 123 -3.21 15.43 4.40
C ARG A 123 -2.26 15.20 5.56
N GLY A 124 -1.05 15.72 5.47
CA GLY A 124 -0.01 15.45 6.48
C GLY A 124 1.26 16.26 6.22
N ALA A 125 2.16 16.28 7.21
CA ALA A 125 3.43 17.02 7.11
C ALA A 125 4.42 16.43 6.08
N ASN A 126 4.16 15.19 5.66
CA ASN A 126 4.90 14.41 4.64
C ASN A 126 4.31 14.55 3.23
N VAL A 127 3.18 15.24 3.05
CA VAL A 127 2.65 15.57 1.73
C VAL A 127 3.54 16.63 1.10
N PHE A 128 3.95 16.42 -0.16
CA PHE A 128 4.78 17.38 -0.88
C PHE A 128 4.08 18.75 -1.02
N LYS A 129 4.85 19.81 -1.22
CA LYS A 129 4.29 21.17 -1.35
C LYS A 129 3.64 21.45 -2.72
N GLY A 130 3.73 20.51 -3.66
CA GLY A 130 3.32 20.69 -5.04
C GLY A 130 4.43 20.45 -6.05
N TYR A 131 4.06 20.54 -7.32
CA TYR A 131 4.94 20.37 -8.46
C TYR A 131 5.81 21.60 -8.69
N PHE A 132 7.10 21.38 -8.93
CA PHE A 132 8.06 22.46 -9.16
C PHE A 132 7.70 23.25 -10.42
N LYS A 133 7.41 24.55 -10.25
CA LYS A 133 7.00 25.49 -11.33
C LYS A 133 5.74 25.09 -12.09
N ASP A 134 4.89 24.25 -11.49
CA ASP A 134 3.64 23.82 -12.10
C ASP A 134 2.50 23.94 -11.09
N GLU A 135 2.05 25.17 -10.88
CA GLU A 135 0.95 25.49 -9.98
C GLU A 135 -0.39 24.91 -10.45
N ALA A 136 -0.60 24.86 -11.77
CA ALA A 136 -1.82 24.30 -12.35
C ALA A 136 -1.94 22.82 -11.99
N LYS A 137 -0.85 22.06 -12.16
CA LYS A 137 -0.84 20.64 -11.77
C LYS A 137 -0.91 20.46 -10.26
N THR A 138 -0.29 21.35 -9.49
CA THR A 138 -0.39 21.33 -8.02
C THR A 138 -1.84 21.47 -7.55
N LYS A 139 -2.57 22.45 -8.08
CA LYS A 139 -3.99 22.67 -7.76
C LYS A 139 -4.91 21.57 -8.29
N SER A 140 -4.46 20.78 -9.26
CA SER A 140 -5.22 19.63 -9.76
C SER A 140 -5.17 18.42 -8.84
N VAL A 141 -4.18 18.34 -7.95
CA VAL A 141 -4.00 17.19 -7.04
C VAL A 141 -4.11 17.57 -5.57
N ILE A 142 -3.87 18.84 -5.20
CA ILE A 142 -4.09 19.35 -3.84
C ILE A 142 -5.28 20.31 -3.88
N ASP A 143 -6.31 20.02 -3.09
CA ASP A 143 -7.49 20.88 -2.94
C ASP A 143 -7.21 22.13 -2.09
N ASP A 144 -8.18 23.05 -2.05
CA ASP A 144 -8.07 24.29 -1.28
C ASP A 144 -7.99 24.07 0.25
N GLU A 145 -8.38 22.88 0.72
CA GLU A 145 -8.28 22.44 2.13
C GLU A 145 -6.93 21.75 2.43
N GLY A 146 -6.07 21.55 1.43
CA GLY A 146 -4.76 20.93 1.54
C GLY A 146 -4.77 19.39 1.51
N TRP A 147 -5.83 18.76 1.01
CA TRP A 147 -5.88 17.32 0.78
C TRP A 147 -5.29 16.96 -0.58
N LEU A 148 -4.38 15.99 -0.56
CA LEU A 148 -3.86 15.34 -1.75
C LEU A 148 -4.84 14.27 -2.22
N HIS A 149 -5.38 14.44 -3.42
CA HIS A 149 -6.12 13.44 -4.18
C HIS A 149 -5.15 12.43 -4.79
N THR A 150 -5.17 11.20 -4.28
CA THR A 150 -4.19 10.16 -4.68
C THR A 150 -4.50 9.55 -6.05
N GLY A 151 -5.76 9.61 -6.50
CA GLY A 151 -6.26 8.87 -7.66
C GLY A 151 -6.40 7.36 -7.44
N ASP A 152 -6.22 6.89 -6.20
CA ASP A 152 -6.39 5.50 -5.80
C ASP A 152 -7.69 5.33 -5.01
N VAL A 153 -8.43 4.27 -5.34
CA VAL A 153 -9.65 3.86 -4.62
C VAL A 153 -9.25 2.89 -3.51
N GLY A 154 -9.77 3.13 -2.32
CA GLY A 154 -9.65 2.22 -1.20
C GLY A 154 -10.92 2.14 -0.37
N GLU A 155 -10.90 1.24 0.60
CA GLU A 155 -11.99 1.04 1.54
C GLU A 155 -11.49 0.80 2.96
N TRP A 156 -12.30 1.18 3.94
CA TRP A 156 -12.04 0.84 5.34
C TRP A 156 -12.58 -0.55 5.66
N THR A 157 -11.71 -1.41 6.16
CA THR A 157 -12.10 -2.72 6.68
C THR A 157 -12.88 -2.58 7.99
N GLU A 158 -13.55 -3.65 8.41
CA GLU A 158 -14.24 -3.69 9.72
C GLU A 158 -13.28 -3.49 10.89
N GLN A 159 -12.00 -3.83 10.70
CA GLN A 159 -10.93 -3.66 11.68
C GLN A 159 -10.36 -2.23 11.70
N GLY A 160 -10.84 -1.32 10.84
CA GLY A 160 -10.35 0.05 10.74
C GLY A 160 -9.00 0.18 10.01
N THR A 161 -8.61 -0.84 9.25
CA THR A 161 -7.43 -0.78 8.36
C THR A 161 -7.86 -0.37 6.96
N LEU A 162 -6.95 0.23 6.21
CA LEU A 162 -7.19 0.66 4.83
C LEU A 162 -6.87 -0.51 3.89
N ARG A 163 -7.75 -0.78 2.93
CA ARG A 163 -7.52 -1.71 1.81
C ARG A 163 -7.54 -0.94 0.50
N ILE A 164 -6.56 -1.18 -0.36
CA ILE A 164 -6.49 -0.57 -1.69
C ILE A 164 -7.25 -1.45 -2.68
N ILE A 165 -8.22 -0.88 -3.37
CA ILE A 165 -9.01 -1.56 -4.42
C ILE A 165 -8.29 -1.43 -5.77
N GLY A 166 -7.77 -0.23 -6.06
CA GLY A 166 -7.00 0.01 -7.28
C GLY A 166 -7.09 1.46 -7.75
N ARG A 167 -6.42 1.76 -8.86
CA ARG A 167 -6.35 3.11 -9.42
C ARG A 167 -7.58 3.44 -10.25
N ILE A 168 -8.17 4.63 -10.06
CA ILE A 168 -9.38 5.07 -10.76
C ILE A 168 -9.24 4.88 -12.28
N THR A 169 -8.12 5.32 -12.85
CA THR A 169 -7.85 5.23 -14.30
C THR A 169 -7.74 3.80 -14.82
N SER A 170 -7.25 2.86 -13.99
CA SER A 170 -7.12 1.45 -14.36
C SER A 170 -8.48 0.73 -14.29
N ILE A 171 -9.26 1.00 -13.25
CA ILE A 171 -10.61 0.43 -13.06
C ILE A 171 -11.52 0.88 -14.21
N PHE A 172 -11.45 2.16 -14.57
CA PHE A 172 -12.26 2.72 -15.66
C PHE A 172 -11.99 2.01 -17.00
N LYS A 173 -10.72 1.77 -17.35
CA LYS A 173 -10.33 1.03 -18.58
C LYS A 173 -10.87 -0.40 -18.60
N LEU A 174 -10.78 -1.12 -17.47
CA LEU A 174 -11.31 -2.48 -17.37
C LEU A 174 -12.83 -2.53 -17.57
N SER A 175 -13.55 -1.53 -17.04
CA SER A 175 -15.01 -1.46 -17.16
C SER A 175 -15.50 -1.18 -18.60
N GLN A 176 -14.66 -0.57 -19.45
CA GLN A 176 -14.96 -0.31 -20.86
C GLN A 176 -14.68 -1.53 -21.73
N VAL A 177 -13.53 -2.19 -21.50
CA VAL A 177 -13.14 -3.40 -22.26
C VAL A 177 -14.18 -4.52 -22.11
N GLY A 178 -14.83 -4.65 -20.95
CA GLY A 178 -15.91 -5.63 -20.75
C GLY A 178 -17.25 -5.28 -21.42
N ARG A 179 -17.47 -4.03 -21.85
CA ARG A 179 -18.70 -3.62 -22.57
C ARG A 179 -18.55 -3.71 -24.09
N ASP A 180 -17.34 -3.67 -24.60
CA ASP A 180 -17.06 -3.73 -26.05
C ASP A 180 -16.98 -5.17 -26.60
N THR A 181 -17.21 -6.18 -25.76
CA THR A 181 -17.19 -7.62 -26.12
C THR A 181 -18.59 -8.25 -26.28
N HIS A 182 -19.64 -7.44 -26.45
CA HIS A 182 -21.00 -7.91 -26.72
C HIS A 182 -21.62 -7.22 -27.95
#